data_AF-A0A928RQF4-F1
#
_entry.id   AF-A0A928RQF4-F1
#
_cell.length_a   1.000
_cell.length_b   1.000
_cell.length_c   1.000
_cell.angle_alpha   90.00
_cell.angle_beta   90.00
_cell.angle_gamma   90.00
#
_symmetry.space_group_name_H-M   'P 1'
#
loop_
_entity.id
_entity.type
_entity.pdbx_description
1 polymer ?
#
loop_
_entity_poly.entity_id
_entity_poly.type
_entity_poly.pdbx_seq_one_letter_code
_entity_poly.pdbx_strand_id
1 'polypeptide(L)'
;MFFAGVFITAVLFSNVKKVSFSVGFYYLVSDEGYTEASTHLIQLSGGAGYVLTHEGKDYSVLSVYLNEEDGIAVQTALKKDGKSTSLLYKGVQYLHFKGRKEKRNADMYQSALRTLYGYISLLSQTIRRLEEGMTQESCKRVLAPVERQFGYMQKRYQNIYPSFSKVCFDAGKALSALTNKTLYVKDLRYYLCGLSEKYLTLAEEFSL
;
A
#
# COMPACT_ATOMS: atom_id res chain seq x y z
N MET A 1 -26.79 42.45 9.51
CA MET A 1 -27.08 41.00 9.57
C MET A 1 -26.17 40.25 8.59
N PHE A 2 -24.86 40.12 8.86
CA PHE A 2 -23.92 39.35 8.01
C PHE A 2 -22.58 39.09 8.76
N PHE A 3 -22.63 38.38 9.90
CA PHE A 3 -21.40 37.99 10.61
C PHE A 3 -21.42 36.56 11.18
N ALA A 4 -22.57 35.88 11.19
CA ALA A 4 -22.70 34.53 11.73
C ALA A 4 -22.28 33.40 10.76
N GLY A 5 -22.28 33.65 9.44
CA GLY A 5 -22.00 32.62 8.43
C GLY A 5 -20.53 32.23 8.31
N VAL A 6 -19.60 33.19 8.47
CA VAL A 6 -18.15 32.96 8.27
C VAL A 6 -17.50 32.29 9.48
N PHE A 7 -18.04 32.52 10.69
CA PHE A 7 -17.49 31.95 11.93
C PHE A 7 -17.80 30.45 12.08
N ILE A 8 -18.96 29.98 11.60
CA ILE A 8 -19.34 28.57 11.73
C ILE A 8 -18.45 27.66 10.85
N THR A 9 -18.10 28.11 9.64
CA THR A 9 -17.14 27.42 8.79
C THR A 9 -15.72 27.43 9.35
N ALA A 10 -15.28 28.54 9.97
CA ALA A 10 -13.94 28.61 10.57
C ALA A 10 -13.80 27.72 11.83
N VAL A 11 -14.87 27.56 12.62
CA VAL A 11 -14.89 26.70 13.82
C VAL A 11 -14.95 25.21 13.49
N LEU A 12 -15.55 24.84 12.34
CA LEU A 12 -15.56 23.46 11.84
C LEU A 12 -14.17 22.98 11.37
N PHE A 13 -13.32 23.88 10.86
CA PHE A 13 -11.95 23.55 10.43
C PHE A 13 -10.86 23.89 11.47
N SER A 14 -11.12 24.75 12.46
CA SER A 14 -10.14 25.07 13.53
C SER A 14 -9.88 23.89 14.49
N ASN A 15 -10.71 22.85 14.40
CA ASN A 15 -10.64 21.65 15.22
C ASN A 15 -10.03 20.45 14.48
N VAL A 16 -9.17 20.65 13.47
CA VAL A 16 -8.47 19.54 12.81
C VAL A 16 -6.99 19.58 13.14
N LYS A 17 -6.43 18.52 13.74
CA LYS A 17 -4.98 18.38 13.88
C LYS A 17 -4.45 17.83 12.55
N LYS A 18 -3.78 18.69 11.78
CA LYS A 18 -3.11 18.33 10.52
C LYS A 18 -1.67 17.88 10.80
N VAL A 19 -1.28 16.72 10.31
CA VAL A 19 0.07 16.16 10.46
C VAL A 19 0.65 15.82 9.09
N SER A 20 1.88 16.26 8.81
CA SER A 20 2.59 15.91 7.57
C SER A 20 2.89 14.41 7.52
N PHE A 21 2.52 13.78 6.40
CA PHE A 21 2.59 12.34 6.19
C PHE A 21 2.68 12.04 4.69
N SER A 22 3.80 12.42 4.06
CA SER A 22 4.01 12.23 2.63
C SER A 22 4.43 10.80 2.31
N VAL A 23 3.50 9.98 1.84
CA VAL A 23 3.73 8.60 1.38
C VAL A 23 2.88 8.34 0.15
N GLY A 24 3.45 7.66 -0.85
CA GLY A 24 2.71 7.24 -2.03
C GLY A 24 3.36 6.06 -2.73
N PHE A 25 2.63 5.53 -3.71
CA PHE A 25 2.99 4.36 -4.48
C PHE A 25 2.74 4.64 -5.96
N TYR A 26 3.61 4.09 -6.80
CA TYR A 26 3.54 4.16 -8.25
C TYR A 26 3.14 2.78 -8.79
N TYR A 27 1.91 2.67 -9.27
CA TYR A 27 1.37 1.43 -9.82
C TYR A 27 1.59 1.41 -11.33
N LEU A 28 2.34 0.42 -11.80
CA LEU A 28 2.49 0.17 -13.23
C LEU A 28 1.29 -0.67 -13.68
N VAL A 29 0.48 -0.12 -14.56
CA VAL A 29 -0.79 -0.72 -15.01
C VAL A 29 -0.79 -0.98 -16.51
N SER A 30 -1.58 -1.96 -16.92
CA SER A 30 -1.88 -2.22 -18.32
C SER A 30 -2.92 -1.22 -18.83
N ASP A 31 -2.75 -0.74 -20.06
CA ASP A 31 -3.77 0.10 -20.73
C ASP A 31 -4.80 -0.76 -21.50
N GLU A 32 -4.69 -2.08 -21.43
CA GLU A 32 -5.61 -3.00 -22.12
C GLU A 32 -7.03 -2.95 -21.52
N GLY A 33 -8.05 -2.97 -22.39
CA GLY A 33 -9.44 -2.67 -22.01
C GLY A 33 -10.21 -3.76 -21.26
N TYR A 34 -9.65 -4.95 -21.04
CA TYR A 34 -10.34 -6.07 -20.36
C TYR A 34 -9.58 -6.53 -19.11
N THR A 35 -9.92 -5.92 -17.97
CA THR A 35 -9.16 -6.03 -16.72
C THR A 35 -8.98 -7.48 -16.21
N GLU A 36 -10.02 -8.31 -16.26
CA GLU A 36 -9.96 -9.72 -15.80
C GLU A 36 -9.07 -10.60 -16.68
N ALA A 37 -9.16 -10.45 -18.01
CA ALA A 37 -8.32 -11.22 -18.93
C ALA A 37 -6.85 -10.76 -18.82
N SER A 38 -6.63 -9.45 -18.72
CA SER A 38 -5.30 -8.87 -18.58
C SER A 38 -4.64 -9.22 -17.24
N THR A 39 -5.37 -9.28 -16.11
CA THR A 39 -4.76 -9.70 -14.83
C THR A 39 -4.26 -11.15 -14.86
N HIS A 40 -5.03 -12.06 -15.45
CA HIS A 40 -4.61 -13.46 -15.59
C HIS A 40 -3.35 -13.59 -16.46
N LEU A 41 -3.30 -12.89 -17.60
CA LEU A 41 -2.13 -12.88 -18.49
C LEU A 41 -0.90 -12.27 -17.82
N ILE A 42 -1.08 -11.19 -17.04
CA ILE A 42 0.00 -10.57 -16.27
C ILE A 42 0.55 -11.56 -15.23
N GLN A 43 -0.32 -12.27 -14.51
CA GLN A 43 0.11 -13.25 -13.51
C GLN A 43 0.85 -14.43 -14.13
N LEU A 44 0.43 -14.91 -15.31
CA LEU A 44 1.15 -15.94 -16.07
C LEU A 44 2.53 -15.43 -16.53
N SER A 45 2.62 -14.16 -16.87
CA SER A 45 3.86 -13.50 -17.33
C SER A 45 4.79 -13.05 -16.18
N GLY A 46 4.45 -13.38 -14.93
CA GLY A 46 5.27 -13.08 -13.75
C GLY A 46 5.03 -11.70 -13.11
N GLY A 47 4.05 -10.93 -13.59
CA GLY A 47 3.58 -9.70 -12.92
C GLY A 47 2.66 -9.99 -11.73
N ALA A 48 2.19 -8.94 -11.06
CA ALA A 48 1.30 -9.03 -9.92
C ALA A 48 -0.06 -9.65 -10.29
N GLY A 49 -0.70 -9.17 -11.36
CA GLY A 49 -2.04 -9.62 -11.74
C GLY A 49 -3.10 -9.17 -10.74
N TYR A 50 -2.95 -7.94 -10.21
CA TYR A 50 -3.84 -7.36 -9.20
C TYR A 50 -4.82 -6.38 -9.87
N VAL A 51 -6.06 -6.29 -9.38
CA VAL A 51 -7.03 -5.27 -9.85
C VAL A 51 -7.02 -4.09 -8.89
N LEU A 52 -6.70 -2.91 -9.39
CA LEU A 52 -6.72 -1.66 -8.63
C LEU A 52 -7.84 -0.77 -9.16
N THR A 53 -8.77 -0.37 -8.30
CA THR A 53 -9.76 0.66 -8.64
C THR A 53 -9.18 2.04 -8.35
N HIS A 54 -9.23 2.93 -9.34
CA HIS A 54 -8.80 4.31 -9.22
C HIS A 54 -9.73 5.21 -10.04
N GLU A 55 -10.31 6.22 -9.39
CA GLU A 55 -11.26 7.16 -10.01
C GLU A 55 -12.44 6.47 -10.72
N GLY A 56 -12.95 5.38 -10.13
CA GLY A 56 -14.08 4.62 -10.67
C GLY A 56 -13.74 3.73 -11.87
N LYS A 57 -12.46 3.56 -12.20
CA LYS A 57 -11.98 2.65 -13.25
C LYS A 57 -11.10 1.57 -12.64
N ASP A 58 -11.20 0.36 -13.20
CA ASP A 58 -10.42 -0.80 -12.77
C ASP A 58 -9.22 -1.00 -13.69
N TYR A 59 -8.03 -1.08 -13.08
CA TYR A 59 -6.76 -1.25 -13.78
C TYR A 59 -6.12 -2.59 -13.42
N SER A 60 -5.55 -3.27 -14.41
CA SER A 60 -4.73 -4.47 -14.19
C SER A 60 -3.30 -4.03 -13.84
N VAL A 61 -2.87 -4.30 -12.62
CA VAL A 61 -1.56 -3.91 -12.10
C VAL A 61 -0.52 -4.98 -12.43
N LEU A 62 0.58 -4.54 -13.03
CA LEU A 62 1.78 -5.34 -13.29
C LEU A 62 2.70 -5.39 -12.07
N SER A 63 2.93 -4.25 -11.43
CA SER A 63 3.75 -4.12 -10.23
C SER A 63 3.49 -2.78 -9.53
N VAL A 64 3.97 -2.65 -8.30
CA VAL A 64 3.94 -1.41 -7.51
C VAL A 64 5.35 -1.02 -7.10
N TYR A 65 5.65 0.28 -7.14
CA TYR A 65 6.95 0.87 -6.83
C TYR A 65 6.81 1.96 -5.77
N LEU A 66 7.86 2.13 -4.97
CA LEU A 66 7.90 3.13 -3.88
C LEU A 66 8.45 4.48 -4.36
N ASN A 67 9.17 4.48 -5.47
CA ASN A 67 9.70 5.67 -6.12
C ASN A 67 9.29 5.66 -7.60
N GLU A 68 9.23 6.86 -8.17
CA GLU A 68 8.78 7.06 -9.54
C GLU A 68 9.78 6.53 -10.56
N GLU A 69 11.07 6.75 -10.29
CA GLU A 69 12.18 6.40 -11.16
C GLU A 69 12.22 4.90 -11.51
N ASP A 70 12.05 4.02 -10.51
CA ASP A 70 11.99 2.57 -10.70
C ASP A 70 10.78 2.19 -11.57
N GLY A 71 9.63 2.84 -11.36
CA GLY A 71 8.41 2.63 -12.15
C GLY A 71 8.58 3.06 -13.61
N ILE A 72 9.18 4.23 -13.85
CA ILE A 72 9.48 4.76 -15.18
C ILE A 72 10.49 3.87 -15.91
N ALA A 73 11.51 3.38 -15.22
CA ALA A 73 12.53 2.52 -15.83
C ALA A 73 11.90 1.24 -16.40
N VAL A 74 11.02 0.59 -15.63
CA VAL A 74 10.33 -0.62 -16.07
C VAL A 74 9.30 -0.31 -17.15
N GLN A 75 8.52 0.77 -17.01
CA GLN A 75 7.57 1.20 -18.05
C GLN A 75 8.28 1.42 -19.39
N THR A 76 9.43 2.08 -19.37
CA THR A 76 10.24 2.36 -20.57
C THR A 76 10.74 1.07 -21.21
N ALA A 77 11.18 0.10 -20.42
CA ALA A 77 11.59 -1.22 -20.92
C ALA A 77 10.42 -1.95 -21.60
N LEU A 78 9.25 -2.00 -20.95
CA LEU A 78 8.07 -2.66 -21.51
C LEU A 78 7.54 -1.98 -22.79
N LYS A 79 7.62 -0.65 -22.86
CA LYS A 79 7.28 0.10 -24.07
C LYS A 79 8.19 -0.23 -25.25
N LYS A 80 9.49 -0.46 -25.02
CA LYS A 80 10.42 -0.93 -26.07
C LYS A 80 10.02 -2.31 -26.60
N ASP A 81 9.43 -3.14 -25.76
CA ASP A 81 8.89 -4.45 -26.13
C ASP A 81 7.46 -4.37 -26.70
N GLY A 82 6.96 -3.17 -27.00
CA GLY A 82 5.65 -2.95 -27.63
C GLY A 82 4.45 -3.08 -26.68
N LYS A 83 4.65 -3.11 -25.36
CA LYS A 83 3.56 -3.22 -24.38
C LYS A 83 3.03 -1.84 -23.98
N SER A 84 1.71 -1.65 -24.06
CA SER A 84 1.05 -0.43 -23.59
C SER A 84 0.88 -0.46 -22.07
N THR A 85 1.52 0.47 -21.39
CA THR A 85 1.49 0.58 -19.93
C THR A 85 1.53 2.02 -19.47
N SER A 86 0.85 2.29 -18.36
CA SER A 86 0.81 3.60 -17.69
C SER A 86 1.30 3.48 -16.24
N LEU A 87 1.79 4.59 -15.69
CA LEU A 87 2.19 4.69 -14.28
C LEU A 87 1.16 5.56 -13.56
N LEU A 88 0.50 4.99 -12.54
CA LEU A 88 -0.48 5.69 -11.71
C LEU A 88 0.10 5.97 -10.33
N TYR A 89 0.05 7.23 -9.91
CA TYR A 89 0.43 7.62 -8.56
C TYR A 89 -0.79 7.61 -7.65
N LYS A 90 -0.69 6.94 -6.49
CA LYS A 90 -1.65 7.08 -5.39
C LYS A 90 -0.88 7.37 -4.11
N GLY A 91 -1.25 8.42 -3.38
CA GLY A 91 -0.54 8.82 -2.18
C GLY A 91 -1.33 9.76 -1.29
N VAL A 92 -0.82 9.93 -0.08
CA VAL A 92 -1.35 10.82 0.94
C VAL A 92 -0.22 11.77 1.34
N GLN A 93 -0.54 13.05 1.51
CA GLN A 93 0.43 14.07 1.95
C GLN A 93 0.25 14.46 3.42
N TYR A 94 -0.98 14.38 3.93
CA TYR A 94 -1.35 14.85 5.26
C TYR A 94 -2.40 13.94 5.88
N LEU A 95 -2.29 13.74 7.20
CA LEU A 95 -3.33 13.13 8.02
C LEU A 95 -4.09 14.23 8.78
N HIS A 96 -5.40 14.18 8.76
CA HIS A 96 -6.32 15.14 9.35
C HIS A 96 -7.13 14.45 10.46
N PHE A 97 -6.75 14.69 11.71
CA PHE A 97 -7.43 14.11 12.87
C PHE A 97 -8.55 15.05 13.36
N LYS A 98 -9.80 14.61 13.20
CA LYS A 98 -11.00 15.39 13.50
C LYS A 98 -11.49 15.10 14.93
N GLY A 99 -11.49 13.83 15.34
CA GLY A 99 -12.00 13.38 16.63
C GLY A 99 -11.08 13.68 17.83
N ARG A 100 -11.65 13.91 19.02
CA ARG A 100 -10.87 14.14 20.25
C ARG A 100 -9.94 12.96 20.58
N LYS A 101 -10.44 11.72 20.44
CA LYS A 101 -9.64 10.50 20.63
C LYS A 101 -8.53 10.41 19.59
N GLU A 102 -8.81 10.76 18.34
CA GLU A 102 -7.82 10.73 17.27
C GLU A 102 -6.69 11.73 17.49
N LYS A 103 -7.02 12.98 17.82
CA LYS A 103 -6.03 14.00 18.13
C LYS A 103 -5.09 13.59 19.25
N ARG A 104 -5.64 12.95 20.31
CA ARG A 104 -4.87 12.44 21.45
C ARG A 104 -3.93 11.29 21.05
N ASN A 105 -4.30 10.50 20.04
CA ASN A 105 -3.54 9.33 19.58
C ASN A 105 -2.80 9.56 18.24
N ALA A 106 -2.77 10.79 17.72
CA ALA A 106 -2.26 11.10 16.40
C ALA A 106 -0.83 10.59 16.16
N ASP A 107 0.06 10.81 17.11
CA ASP A 107 1.46 10.41 17.01
C ASP A 107 1.60 8.87 16.98
N MET A 108 0.70 8.19 17.68
CA MET A 108 0.62 6.73 17.71
C MET A 108 0.10 6.18 16.36
N TYR A 109 -0.93 6.78 15.78
CA TYR A 109 -1.42 6.41 14.44
C TYR A 109 -0.37 6.66 13.36
N GLN A 110 0.30 7.81 13.42
CA GLN A 110 1.41 8.13 12.52
C GLN A 110 2.53 7.10 12.63
N SER A 111 2.94 6.75 13.85
CA SER A 111 3.98 5.74 14.11
C SER A 111 3.58 4.36 13.59
N ALA A 112 2.32 3.96 13.79
CA ALA A 112 1.78 2.71 13.27
C ALA A 112 1.86 2.65 11.74
N LEU A 113 1.40 3.70 11.05
CA LEU A 113 1.48 3.78 9.59
C LEU A 113 2.93 3.83 9.10
N ARG A 114 3.84 4.59 9.74
CA ARG A 114 5.27 4.58 9.36
C ARG A 114 5.89 3.19 9.50
N THR A 115 5.55 2.47 10.57
CA THR A 115 6.04 1.10 10.80
C THR A 115 5.54 0.16 9.71
N LEU A 116 4.26 0.23 9.34
CA LEU A 116 3.70 -0.56 8.25
C LEU A 116 4.36 -0.24 6.91
N TYR A 117 4.61 1.04 6.62
CA TYR A 117 5.34 1.47 5.42
C TYR A 117 6.78 0.92 5.39
N GLY A 118 7.45 0.89 6.54
CA GLY A 118 8.78 0.26 6.66
C GLY A 118 8.77 -1.22 6.25
N TYR A 119 7.73 -1.97 6.62
CA TYR A 119 7.58 -3.36 6.18
C TYR A 119 7.24 -3.49 4.71
N ILE A 120 6.40 -2.61 4.16
CA ILE A 120 6.15 -2.53 2.71
C ILE A 120 7.46 -2.29 1.95
N SER A 121 8.32 -1.40 2.45
CA SER A 121 9.65 -1.15 1.88
C SER A 121 10.55 -2.38 1.93
N LEU A 122 10.61 -3.06 3.08
CA LEU A 122 11.37 -4.30 3.22
C LEU A 122 10.87 -5.40 2.27
N LEU A 123 9.54 -5.53 2.10
CA LEU A 123 8.94 -6.48 1.16
C LEU A 123 9.33 -6.16 -0.28
N SER A 124 9.25 -4.89 -0.68
CA SER A 124 9.67 -4.44 -2.03
C SER A 124 11.14 -4.77 -2.30
N GLN A 125 12.03 -4.53 -1.32
CA GLN A 125 13.44 -4.87 -1.44
C GLN A 125 13.67 -6.39 -1.50
N THR A 126 12.89 -7.16 -0.73
CA THR A 126 12.98 -8.62 -0.71
C THR A 126 12.55 -9.21 -2.05
N ILE A 127 11.49 -8.68 -2.67
CA ILE A 127 11.04 -9.06 -4.02
C ILE A 127 12.16 -8.83 -5.03
N ARG A 128 12.76 -7.64 -5.04
CA ARG A 128 13.87 -7.32 -5.93
C ARG A 128 15.06 -8.27 -5.74
N ARG A 129 15.46 -8.53 -4.49
CA ARG A 129 16.55 -9.48 -4.22
C ARG A 129 16.23 -10.91 -4.66
N LEU A 130 14.96 -11.32 -4.56
CA LEU A 130 14.50 -12.62 -5.06
C LEU A 130 14.61 -12.69 -6.60
N GLU A 131 14.28 -11.61 -7.30
CA GLU A 131 14.47 -11.48 -8.75
C GLU A 131 15.96 -11.52 -9.13
N GLU A 132 16.82 -10.94 -8.31
CA GLU A 132 18.29 -10.94 -8.47
C GLU A 132 18.96 -12.27 -8.06
N GLY A 133 18.18 -13.28 -7.65
CA GLY A 133 18.69 -14.63 -7.37
C GLY A 133 18.85 -15.00 -5.90
N MET A 134 18.26 -14.25 -4.97
CA MET A 134 18.19 -14.64 -3.55
C MET A 134 17.55 -16.03 -3.41
N THR A 135 18.11 -16.86 -2.53
CA THR A 135 17.56 -18.20 -2.29
C THR A 135 16.22 -18.16 -1.55
N GLN A 136 15.39 -19.18 -1.79
CA GLN A 136 14.09 -19.36 -1.13
C GLN A 136 14.19 -19.30 0.40
N GLU A 137 15.18 -19.98 0.98
CA GLU A 137 15.40 -20.00 2.42
C GLU A 137 15.79 -18.62 2.97
N SER A 138 16.67 -17.89 2.26
CA SER A 138 17.06 -16.53 2.65
C SER A 138 15.86 -15.57 2.60
N CYS A 139 15.04 -15.67 1.56
CA CYS A 139 13.82 -14.89 1.44
C CYS A 139 12.86 -15.18 2.61
N LYS A 140 12.59 -16.47 2.91
CA LYS A 140 11.72 -16.86 4.04
C LYS A 140 12.27 -16.38 5.39
N ARG A 141 13.58 -16.40 5.59
CA ARG A 141 14.22 -15.86 6.81
C ARG A 141 14.01 -14.36 6.99
N VAL A 142 13.99 -13.60 5.90
CA VAL A 142 13.68 -12.15 5.93
C VAL A 142 12.19 -11.91 6.20
N LEU A 143 11.30 -12.73 5.63
CA LEU A 143 9.85 -12.57 5.76
C LEU A 143 9.29 -13.02 7.12
N ALA A 144 9.87 -14.03 7.76
CA ALA A 144 9.37 -14.57 9.03
C ALA A 144 9.32 -13.53 10.19
N PRO A 145 10.31 -12.65 10.38
CA PRO A 145 10.20 -11.53 11.30
C PRO A 145 9.04 -10.58 10.97
N VAL A 146 8.79 -10.30 9.69
CA VAL A 146 7.71 -9.41 9.24
C VAL A 146 6.35 -9.98 9.62
N GLU A 147 6.15 -11.28 9.40
CA GLU A 147 4.94 -11.99 9.82
C GLU A 147 4.69 -11.87 11.34
N ARG A 148 5.73 -12.09 12.15
CA ARG A 148 5.62 -11.92 13.62
C ARG A 148 5.28 -10.49 14.01
N GLN A 149 5.85 -9.50 13.32
CA GLN A 149 5.59 -8.09 13.60
C GLN A 149 4.16 -7.70 13.25
N PHE A 150 3.57 -8.25 12.19
CA PHE A 150 2.14 -8.09 11.93
C PHE A 150 1.29 -8.61 13.09
N GLY A 151 1.62 -9.79 13.65
CA GLY A 151 0.93 -10.31 14.83
C GLY A 151 1.07 -9.43 16.07
N TYR A 152 2.26 -8.84 16.30
CA TYR A 152 2.48 -7.90 17.40
C TYR A 152 1.65 -6.61 17.21
N MET A 153 1.71 -6.01 16.01
CA MET A 153 0.98 -4.79 15.68
C MET A 153 -0.53 -5.00 15.78
N GLN A 154 -1.03 -6.12 15.29
CA GLN A 154 -2.44 -6.50 15.41
C GLN A 154 -2.92 -6.43 16.87
N LYS A 155 -2.22 -7.11 17.79
CA LYS A 155 -2.59 -7.12 19.22
C LYS A 155 -2.43 -5.74 19.87
N ARG A 156 -1.33 -5.04 19.57
CA ARG A 156 -1.04 -3.71 20.13
C ARG A 156 -2.11 -2.68 19.81
N TYR A 157 -2.65 -2.71 18.59
CA TYR A 157 -3.56 -1.68 18.09
C TYR A 157 -5.04 -2.06 18.13
N GLN A 158 -5.39 -3.27 18.56
CA GLN A 158 -6.76 -3.81 18.51
C GLN A 158 -7.85 -2.87 19.05
N ASN A 159 -7.58 -2.20 20.18
CA ASN A 159 -8.56 -1.34 20.86
C ASN A 159 -8.44 0.16 20.51
N ILE A 160 -7.37 0.55 19.82
CA ILE A 160 -7.03 1.96 19.59
C ILE A 160 -7.14 2.32 18.10
N TYR A 161 -6.77 1.39 17.21
CA TYR A 161 -6.87 1.52 15.77
C TYR A 161 -7.37 0.20 15.14
N PRO A 162 -8.67 -0.12 15.26
CA PRO A 162 -9.20 -1.44 14.87
C PRO A 162 -9.03 -1.78 13.38
N SER A 163 -9.20 -0.81 12.48
CA SER A 163 -8.98 -0.98 11.04
C SER A 163 -7.53 -1.36 10.74
N PHE A 164 -6.56 -0.65 11.32
CA PHE A 164 -5.13 -1.00 11.23
C PHE A 164 -4.84 -2.38 11.79
N SER A 165 -5.40 -2.72 12.96
CA SER A 165 -5.26 -4.04 13.57
C SER A 165 -5.75 -5.16 12.64
N LYS A 166 -6.90 -4.96 11.99
CA LYS A 166 -7.44 -5.88 10.98
C LYS A 166 -6.52 -6.01 9.77
N VAL A 167 -5.99 -4.91 9.24
CA VAL A 167 -5.03 -4.95 8.12
C VAL A 167 -3.79 -5.74 8.50
N CYS A 168 -3.23 -5.54 9.70
CA CYS A 168 -2.10 -6.35 10.18
C CYS A 168 -2.46 -7.83 10.32
N PHE A 169 -3.65 -8.18 10.81
CA PHE A 169 -4.12 -9.57 10.89
C PHE A 169 -4.12 -10.22 9.50
N ASP A 170 -4.81 -9.60 8.55
CA ASP A 170 -4.97 -10.11 7.19
C ASP A 170 -3.62 -10.21 6.47
N ALA A 171 -2.76 -9.19 6.65
CA ALA A 171 -1.42 -9.14 6.08
C ALA A 171 -0.54 -10.27 6.63
N GLY A 172 -0.57 -10.52 7.95
CA GLY A 172 0.16 -11.62 8.58
C GLY A 172 -0.31 -12.99 8.10
N LYS A 173 -1.63 -13.20 8.04
CA LYS A 173 -2.23 -14.46 7.56
C LYS A 173 -1.84 -14.75 6.10
N ALA A 174 -1.96 -13.74 5.22
CA ALA A 174 -1.60 -13.89 3.82
C ALA A 174 -0.09 -14.12 3.63
N LEU A 175 0.77 -13.42 4.39
CA LEU A 175 2.22 -13.63 4.33
C LEU A 175 2.59 -15.05 4.80
N SER A 176 2.00 -15.53 5.89
CA SER A 176 2.20 -16.89 6.39
C SER A 176 1.81 -17.95 5.34
N ALA A 177 0.69 -17.74 4.64
CA ALA A 177 0.26 -18.64 3.58
C ALA A 177 1.24 -18.70 2.40
N LEU A 178 1.94 -17.60 2.11
CA LEU A 178 2.98 -17.54 1.08
C LEU A 178 4.27 -18.22 1.56
N THR A 179 4.75 -17.91 2.76
CA THR A 179 6.02 -18.44 3.29
C THR A 179 5.99 -19.95 3.54
N ASN A 180 4.82 -20.53 3.78
CA ASN A 180 4.62 -21.98 3.91
C ASN A 180 4.70 -22.76 2.59
N LYS A 181 4.80 -22.08 1.44
CA LYS A 181 4.90 -22.69 0.10
C LYS A 181 6.19 -22.26 -0.60
N THR A 182 6.40 -22.70 -1.84
CA THR A 182 7.43 -22.12 -2.71
C THR A 182 7.07 -20.67 -2.99
N LEU A 183 8.01 -19.75 -2.79
CA LEU A 183 7.79 -18.32 -3.03
C LEU A 183 8.03 -18.01 -4.50
N TYR A 184 6.98 -17.55 -5.17
CA TYR A 184 7.09 -16.94 -6.48
C TYR A 184 7.09 -15.42 -6.35
N VAL A 185 7.94 -14.76 -7.13
CA VAL A 185 8.02 -13.30 -7.22
C VAL A 185 6.65 -12.68 -7.49
N LYS A 186 5.88 -13.25 -8.44
CA LYS A 186 4.53 -12.79 -8.78
C LYS A 186 3.56 -12.77 -7.59
N ASP A 187 3.63 -13.77 -6.72
CA ASP A 187 2.72 -13.87 -5.57
C ASP A 187 3.08 -12.82 -4.50
N LEU A 188 4.38 -12.56 -4.32
CA LEU A 188 4.85 -11.47 -3.47
C LEU A 188 4.50 -10.09 -4.06
N ARG A 189 4.57 -9.91 -5.38
CA ARG A 189 4.13 -8.68 -6.06
C ARG A 189 2.63 -8.45 -5.87
N TYR A 190 1.80 -9.49 -6.04
CA TYR A 190 0.36 -9.42 -5.77
C TYR A 190 0.09 -9.02 -4.32
N TYR A 191 0.78 -9.67 -3.37
CA TYR A 191 0.69 -9.35 -1.95
C TYR A 191 1.09 -7.90 -1.64
N LEU A 192 2.19 -7.42 -2.25
CA LEU A 192 2.66 -6.03 -2.08
C LEU A 192 1.64 -5.02 -2.62
N CYS A 193 1.02 -5.28 -3.77
CA CYS A 193 -0.02 -4.42 -4.34
C CYS A 193 -1.20 -4.28 -3.39
N GLY A 194 -1.74 -5.40 -2.91
CA GLY A 194 -2.87 -5.39 -1.99
C GLY A 194 -2.55 -4.78 -0.62
N LEU A 195 -1.32 -4.98 -0.10
CA LEU A 195 -0.90 -4.35 1.15
C LEU A 195 -0.73 -2.83 1.00
N SER A 196 -0.18 -2.38 -0.14
CA SER A 196 -0.01 -0.95 -0.44
C SER A 196 -1.35 -0.24 -0.64
N GLU A 197 -2.33 -0.91 -1.26
CA GLU A 197 -3.69 -0.37 -1.37
C GLU A 197 -4.36 -0.26 0.00
N LYS A 198 -4.34 -1.33 0.80
CA LYS A 198 -4.89 -1.30 2.18
C LYS A 198 -4.21 -0.22 3.04
N TYR A 199 -2.91 -0.01 2.85
CA TYR A 199 -2.19 1.08 3.50
C TYR A 199 -2.76 2.44 3.14
N LEU A 200 -2.99 2.70 1.85
CA LEU A 200 -3.57 3.96 1.39
C LEU A 200 -4.97 4.15 1.95
N THR A 201 -5.82 3.11 1.95
CA THR A 201 -7.16 3.16 2.56
C THR A 201 -7.10 3.53 4.05
N LEU A 202 -6.15 2.97 4.81
CA LEU A 202 -5.95 3.36 6.22
C LEU A 202 -5.52 4.83 6.38
N ALA A 203 -4.68 5.34 5.47
CA ALA A 203 -4.28 6.73 5.50
C ALA A 203 -5.43 7.67 5.07
N GLU A 204 -6.27 7.22 4.16
CA GLU A 204 -7.48 7.91 3.68
C GLU A 204 -8.57 8.04 4.76
N GLU A 205 -8.60 7.18 5.78
CA GLU A 205 -9.46 7.37 6.98
C GLU A 205 -9.23 8.72 7.66
N PHE A 206 -8.04 9.31 7.48
CA PHE A 206 -7.68 10.63 7.98
C PHE A 206 -7.56 11.68 6.86
N SER A 207 -8.14 11.44 5.69
CA SER A 207 -8.22 12.45 4.63
C SER A 207 -9.41 13.39 4.86
N LEU A 208 -9.41 14.53 4.19
CA LEU A 208 -10.41 15.59 4.40
C LEU A 208 -11.78 15.22 3.84
#